data_AF-A0A964FBI4-F1
#
_entry.id   AF-A0A964FBI4-F1
#
_cell.length_a   1.000
_cell.length_b   1.000
_cell.length_c   1.000
_cell.angle_alpha   90.00
_cell.angle_beta   90.00
_cell.angle_gamma   90.00
#
_symmetry.space_group_name_H-M   'P 1'
#
loop_
_entity.id
_entity.type
_entity.pdbx_description
1 polymer ?
#
loop_
_entity_poly.entity_id
_entity_poly.type
_entity_poly.pdbx_seq_one_letter_code
_entity_poly.pdbx_strand_id
1 'polypeptide(L)'
;MPSAIRNDLFVASEPPPFVENETLPGTGADAAAFRIGLAALVRHFGSWNAALLARRDELQAAIDAWRREERGGREAFLAEIGYMLPEGEPFRK
;
A
#
# COMPACT_ATOMS: atom_id res chain seq x y z
N MET A 1 13.69 -21.88 5.93
CA MET A 1 14.84 -21.03 6.34
C MET A 1 14.34 -20.01 7.34
N PRO A 2 14.96 -19.79 8.52
CA PRO A 2 14.36 -18.94 9.54
C PRO A 2 14.66 -17.46 9.28
N SER A 3 13.61 -16.68 9.08
CA SER A 3 13.66 -15.21 9.10
C SER A 3 13.92 -14.75 10.54
N ALA A 4 14.76 -13.72 10.71
CA ALA A 4 15.06 -13.18 12.03
C ALA A 4 14.02 -12.13 12.41
N ILE A 5 13.40 -12.28 13.59
CA ILE A 5 12.50 -11.27 14.14
C ILE A 5 13.35 -10.18 14.80
N ARG A 6 13.27 -8.96 14.27
CA ARG A 6 13.85 -7.77 14.92
C ARG A 6 12.76 -6.71 15.02
N ASN A 7 12.43 -6.28 16.24
CA ASN A 7 11.39 -5.27 16.51
C ASN A 7 10.05 -5.57 15.81
N ASP A 8 9.62 -6.84 15.85
CA ASP A 8 8.37 -7.36 15.27
C ASP A 8 8.24 -7.26 13.74
N LEU A 9 9.34 -6.96 13.03
CA LEU A 9 9.41 -7.00 11.58
C LEU A 9 10.23 -8.22 11.14
N PHE A 10 9.64 -9.06 10.27
CA PHE A 10 10.35 -10.13 9.59
C PHE A 10 11.15 -9.53 8.44
N VAL A 11 12.47 -9.41 8.62
CA VAL A 11 13.39 -9.03 7.55
C VAL A 11 13.94 -10.31 6.93
N ALA A 12 13.94 -10.38 5.60
CA ALA A 12 14.58 -11.48 4.87
C ALA A 12 16.06 -11.58 5.30
N SER A 13 16.55 -12.80 5.49
CA SER A 13 17.81 -13.05 6.20
C SER A 13 19.09 -12.77 5.40
N GLU A 14 19.03 -12.31 4.15
CA GLU A 14 20.19 -11.74 3.42
C GLU A 14 19.72 -11.06 2.11
N PRO A 15 20.44 -10.06 1.56
CA PRO A 15 21.90 -9.91 1.54
C PRO A 15 22.37 -9.03 2.74
N PRO A 16 23.60 -8.46 2.85
CA PRO A 16 24.06 -7.75 4.05
C PRO A 16 23.04 -6.67 4.45
N PRO A 17 23.18 -5.99 5.61
CA PRO A 17 22.33 -4.86 5.93
C PRO A 17 22.59 -3.73 4.91
N PHE A 18 22.10 -3.88 3.68
CA PHE A 18 22.34 -3.09 2.47
C PHE A 18 21.84 -1.68 2.71
N VAL A 19 20.71 -1.59 3.40
CA VAL A 19 20.21 -0.34 3.92
C VAL A 19 21.28 0.32 4.80
N GLU A 20 21.84 -0.38 5.78
CA GLU A 20 22.76 0.24 6.73
C GLU A 20 24.20 0.41 6.23
N ASN A 21 24.66 -0.46 5.34
CA ASN A 21 26.04 -0.50 4.86
C ASN A 21 26.23 0.23 3.53
N GLU A 22 25.17 0.38 2.73
CA GLU A 22 25.27 0.96 1.38
C GLU A 22 24.29 2.12 1.15
N THR A 23 23.10 2.12 1.79
CA THR A 23 22.07 3.15 1.54
C THR A 23 22.13 4.31 2.54
N LEU A 24 22.30 4.02 3.84
CA LEU A 24 22.32 5.01 4.90
C LEU A 24 23.63 5.82 5.00
N PRO A 25 24.82 5.27 4.72
CA PRO A 25 26.05 6.05 4.77
C PRO A 25 25.98 7.30 3.89
N GLY A 26 26.35 8.46 4.44
CA GLY A 26 26.29 9.75 3.73
C GLY A 26 24.93 10.47 3.81
N THR A 27 23.87 9.83 4.33
CA THR A 27 22.54 10.47 4.52
C THR A 27 22.41 11.22 5.85
N GLY A 28 23.28 10.92 6.83
CA GLY A 28 23.19 11.43 8.20
C GLY A 28 22.13 10.74 9.06
N ALA A 29 21.44 9.72 8.55
CA ALA A 29 20.44 8.98 9.31
C ALA A 29 21.08 7.89 10.18
N ASP A 30 20.59 7.76 11.41
CA ASP A 30 20.96 6.67 12.31
C ASP A 30 20.24 5.36 11.94
N ALA A 31 20.99 4.27 11.88
CA ALA A 31 20.47 2.97 11.45
C ALA A 31 19.42 2.40 12.41
N ALA A 32 19.61 2.55 13.73
CA ALA A 32 18.66 2.02 14.71
C ALA A 32 17.35 2.82 14.68
N ALA A 33 17.45 4.16 14.65
CA ALA A 33 16.32 5.06 14.51
C ALA A 33 15.55 4.81 13.21
N PHE A 34 16.24 4.61 12.09
CA PHE A 34 15.62 4.27 10.81
C PHE A 34 14.78 2.99 10.92
N ARG A 35 15.35 1.90 11.45
CA ARG A 35 14.64 0.63 11.58
C ARG A 35 13.42 0.73 12.50
N ILE A 36 13.56 1.42 13.64
CA ILE A 36 12.46 1.61 14.58
C ILE A 36 11.33 2.41 13.92
N GLY A 37 11.67 3.50 13.22
CA GLY A 37 10.72 4.32 12.48
C GLY A 37 10.01 3.54 11.38
N LEU A 38 10.75 2.78 10.56
CA LEU A 38 10.19 1.94 9.52
C LEU A 38 9.23 0.89 10.09
N ALA A 39 9.64 0.17 11.14
CA ALA A 39 8.78 -0.83 11.77
C ALA A 39 7.50 -0.20 12.35
N ALA A 40 7.58 1.00 12.92
CA ALA A 40 6.42 1.74 13.41
C ALA A 40 5.46 2.13 12.27
N LEU A 41 5.99 2.65 11.16
CA LEU A 41 5.19 3.01 9.98
C LEU A 41 4.51 1.77 9.37
N VAL A 42 5.23 0.66 9.22
CA VAL A 42 4.69 -0.60 8.70
C VAL A 42 3.58 -1.13 9.60
N ARG A 43 3.77 -1.12 10.93
CA ARG A 43 2.71 -1.54 11.87
C ARG A 43 1.48 -0.64 11.79
N HIS A 44 1.67 0.66 11.66
CA HIS A 44 0.56 1.61 11.64
C HIS A 44 -0.23 1.57 10.33
N PHE A 45 0.46 1.60 9.18
CA PHE A 45 -0.18 1.70 7.87
C PHE A 45 -0.40 0.36 7.17
N GLY A 46 0.17 -0.74 7.67
CA GLY A 46 0.10 -2.05 7.02
C GLY A 46 -1.33 -2.54 6.82
N SER A 47 -2.18 -2.42 7.84
CA SER A 47 -3.60 -2.82 7.73
C SER A 47 -4.39 -1.91 6.78
N TRP A 48 -4.08 -0.62 6.74
CA TRP A 48 -4.73 0.33 5.83
C TRP A 48 -4.35 0.04 4.37
N ASN A 49 -3.07 -0.22 4.09
CA ASN A 49 -2.63 -0.62 2.75
C ASN A 49 -3.31 -1.92 2.30
N ALA A 50 -3.42 -2.91 3.19
CA ALA A 50 -4.12 -4.15 2.88
C ALA A 50 -5.62 -3.90 2.58
N ALA A 51 -6.27 -3.04 3.35
CA ALA A 51 -7.67 -2.66 3.11
C ALA A 51 -7.87 -1.93 1.78
N LEU A 52 -6.93 -1.07 1.39
CA LEU A 52 -6.96 -0.38 0.08
C LEU A 52 -6.81 -1.36 -1.09
N LEU A 53 -5.96 -2.38 -0.94
CA LEU A 53 -5.82 -3.45 -1.93
C LEU A 53 -7.10 -4.30 -2.03
N ALA A 54 -7.69 -4.70 -0.90
CA ALA A 54 -8.96 -5.40 -0.88
C ALA A 54 -10.07 -4.57 -1.57
N ARG A 55 -10.12 -3.26 -1.31
CA ARG A 55 -11.07 -2.36 -1.97
C ARG A 55 -10.87 -2.31 -3.48
N ARG A 56 -9.64 -2.36 -3.96
CA ARG A 56 -9.34 -2.46 -5.40
C ARG A 56 -9.87 -3.77 -5.99
N ASP A 57 -9.70 -4.88 -5.29
CA ASP A 57 -10.17 -6.19 -5.75
C ASP A 57 -11.70 -6.25 -5.81
N GLU A 58 -12.40 -5.69 -4.81
CA GLU A 58 -13.86 -5.55 -4.80
C GLU A 58 -14.38 -4.77 -6.02
N LEU A 59 -13.78 -3.62 -6.30
CA LEU A 59 -14.15 -2.77 -7.44
C LEU A 59 -13.95 -3.52 -8.77
N GLN A 60 -12.83 -4.23 -8.92
CA GLN A 60 -12.56 -4.99 -10.13
C GLN A 60 -13.55 -6.14 -10.31
N ALA A 61 -13.85 -6.89 -9.25
CA ALA A 61 -14.81 -7.98 -9.29
C ALA A 61 -16.22 -7.49 -9.69
N ALA A 62 -16.64 -6.32 -9.19
CA ALA A 62 -17.90 -5.70 -9.56
C ALA A 62 -17.93 -5.30 -11.06
N ILE A 63 -16.84 -4.71 -11.56
CA ILE A 63 -16.70 -4.35 -12.98
C ILE A 63 -16.75 -5.60 -13.87
N ASP A 64 -16.07 -6.67 -13.47
CA ASP A 64 -16.04 -7.92 -14.24
C ASP A 64 -17.42 -8.58 -14.29
N ALA A 65 -18.17 -8.54 -13.19
CA ALA A 65 -19.55 -9.03 -13.13
C ALA A 65 -20.47 -8.20 -14.05
N TRP A 66 -20.42 -6.88 -13.92
CA TRP A 66 -21.22 -5.97 -14.76
C TRP A 66 -20.94 -6.15 -16.26
N ARG A 67 -19.66 -6.30 -16.64
CA ARG A 67 -19.27 -6.54 -18.05
C ARG A 67 -19.83 -7.85 -18.59
N ARG A 68 -19.86 -8.91 -17.79
CA ARG A 68 -20.39 -10.23 -18.21
C ARG A 68 -21.89 -10.19 -18.47
N GLU A 69 -22.61 -9.27 -17.85
CA GLU A 69 -24.06 -9.14 -18.00
C GLU A 69 -24.46 -8.18 -19.14
N GLU A 70 -23.48 -7.63 -19.90
CA GLU A 70 -23.67 -6.69 -21.02
C GLU A 70 -24.65 -5.53 -20.71
N ARG A 71 -24.69 -5.10 -19.46
CA ARG A 71 -25.58 -4.03 -19.03
C ARG A 71 -25.11 -2.71 -19.64
N GLY A 72 -26.02 -1.99 -20.32
CA GLY A 72 -25.77 -0.60 -20.71
C GLY A 72 -25.56 0.30 -19.49
N GLY A 73 -25.11 1.54 -19.70
CA GLY A 73 -25.00 2.54 -18.63
C GLY A 73 -23.76 2.42 -17.74
N ARG A 74 -22.56 2.39 -18.35
CA ARG A 74 -21.26 2.25 -17.66
C ARG A 74 -21.01 3.30 -16.58
N GLU A 75 -21.28 4.57 -16.87
CA GLU A 75 -20.95 5.68 -15.96
C GLU A 75 -21.78 5.63 -14.68
N ALA A 76 -23.09 5.37 -14.81
CA ALA A 76 -23.99 5.21 -13.67
C ALA A 76 -23.54 4.07 -12.76
N PHE A 77 -23.16 2.92 -13.33
CA PHE A 77 -22.63 1.79 -12.56
C PHE A 77 -21.30 2.12 -11.86
N LEU A 78 -20.37 2.77 -12.56
CA LEU A 78 -19.08 3.15 -11.97
C LEU A 78 -19.25 4.15 -10.82
N ALA A 79 -20.23 5.07 -10.91
CA ALA A 79 -20.59 5.97 -9.81
C ALA A 79 -21.21 5.20 -8.64
N GLU A 80 -22.14 4.26 -8.93
CA GLU A 80 -22.82 3.44 -7.92
C GLU A 80 -21.84 2.62 -7.07
N ILE A 81 -20.85 1.96 -7.68
CA ILE A 81 -19.85 1.18 -6.95
C ILE A 81 -18.79 2.05 -6.26
N GLY A 82 -18.85 3.38 -6.42
CA GLY A 82 -17.87 4.32 -5.87
C GLY A 82 -16.52 4.30 -6.57
N TYR A 83 -16.46 3.83 -7.83
CA TYR A 83 -15.27 3.93 -8.68
C TYR A 83 -15.13 5.36 -9.25
N MET A 84 -16.25 5.95 -9.68
CA MET A 84 -16.32 7.33 -10.12
C MET A 84 -16.88 8.18 -8.98
N LEU A 85 -16.05 9.07 -8.45
CA LEU A 85 -16.45 10.03 -7.42
C LEU A 85 -16.78 11.38 -8.07
N PRO A 86 -17.63 12.20 -7.44
CA PRO A 86 -17.80 13.59 -7.85
C PRO A 86 -16.46 14.31 -7.90
N GLU A 87 -16.34 15.24 -8.83
CA GLU A 87 -15.18 16.13 -8.88
C GLU A 87 -15.08 16.91 -7.56
N GLY A 88 -13.88 16.97 -7.00
CA GLY A 88 -13.61 17.71 -5.77
C GLY A 88 -13.56 19.22 -6.01
N GLU A 89 -13.54 19.98 -4.94
CA GLU A 89 -13.37 21.44 -5.01
C GLU A 89 -12.05 21.81 -5.71
N PRO A 90 -12.00 22.96 -6.42
CA PRO A 90 -10.75 23.46 -7.00
C PRO A 90 -9.64 23.56 -5.95
N PHE A 91 -8.48 22.97 -6.23
CA PHE A 91 -7.31 23.05 -5.35
C PHE A 91 -6.25 24.00 -5.91
N ARG A 92 -5.53 24.68 -5.02
CA ARG A 92 -4.37 25.52 -5.37
C ARG A 92 -3.09 24.73 -5.08
N LYS A 93 -2.12 24.82 -5.99
CA LYS A 93 -0.75 24.29 -5.77
C LYS A 93 0.05 25.19 -4.86
#